data_AF-A0A2V3HLH8-F1
#
_entry.id   AF-A0A2V3HLH8-F1
#
_cell.length_a   1.000
_cell.length_b   1.000
_cell.length_c   1.000
_cell.angle_alpha   90.00
_cell.angle_beta   90.00
_cell.angle_gamma   90.00
#
_symmetry.space_group_name_H-M   'P 1'
#
loop_
_entity.id
_entity.type
_entity.pdbx_description
1 polymer ?
#
loop_
_entity_poly.entity_id
_entity_poly.type
_entity_poly.pdbx_seq_one_letter_code
_entity_poly.pdbx_strand_id
1 'polypeptide(L)'
;MTEGVGDIAFAKTTSYEDHCEWNDWCLERSEYRPLDPVFGQVPSHPVMVNTEETSSEKIEAIIMAFMALNTEEGGAEILAGVLNTPGISQVNSEDHLGSYSSAVGSIPGIAAYFDEKYDE
;
A
#
# COMPACT_ATOMS: atom_id res chain seq x y z
N MET A 1 16.29 7.07 13.70
CA MET A 1 16.09 5.99 14.69
C MET A 1 17.38 5.21 14.89
N THR A 2 17.89 4.62 13.83
CA THR A 2 19.05 3.71 13.85
C THR A 2 20.36 4.30 14.32
N GLU A 3 20.63 5.54 13.93
CA GLU A 3 21.83 6.28 14.36
C GLU A 3 21.60 7.05 15.68
N GLY A 4 20.59 6.68 16.47
CA GLY A 4 20.25 7.33 17.74
C GLY A 4 19.52 8.68 17.62
N VAL A 5 19.12 9.09 16.40
CA VAL A 5 18.48 10.39 16.14
C VAL A 5 16.96 10.38 16.39
N GLY A 6 16.38 9.28 16.88
CA GLY A 6 14.96 9.25 17.25
C GLY A 6 14.50 7.93 17.84
N ASP A 7 13.49 7.97 18.70
CA ASP A 7 13.04 6.82 19.50
C ASP A 7 11.99 5.96 18.78
N ILE A 8 11.17 6.55 17.91
CA ILE A 8 10.04 5.88 17.24
C ILE A 8 10.08 6.19 15.74
N ALA A 9 9.78 5.19 14.92
CA ALA A 9 9.61 5.33 13.48
C ALA A 9 8.34 4.61 13.01
N PHE A 10 7.67 5.16 12.00
CA PHE A 10 6.61 4.49 11.27
C PHE A 10 7.24 3.84 10.03
N ALA A 11 7.17 2.52 9.96
CA ALA A 11 7.77 1.73 8.89
C ALA A 11 6.83 0.58 8.49
N LYS A 12 7.00 0.05 7.27
CA LYS A 12 6.32 -1.17 6.85
C LYS A 12 6.96 -2.37 7.56
N THR A 13 6.20 -3.45 7.70
CA THR A 13 6.74 -4.71 8.24
C THR A 13 7.90 -5.26 7.41
N THR A 14 7.93 -4.95 6.10
CA THR A 14 9.00 -5.33 5.16
C THR A 14 10.18 -4.35 5.14
N SER A 15 10.09 -3.21 5.83
CA SER A 15 11.11 -2.15 5.70
C SER A 15 12.49 -2.58 6.18
N TYR A 16 12.60 -3.57 7.08
CA TYR A 16 13.89 -4.11 7.46
C TYR A 16 14.51 -4.93 6.32
N GLU A 17 13.74 -5.84 5.71
CA GLU A 17 14.18 -6.63 4.56
C GLU A 17 14.60 -5.71 3.41
N ASP A 18 13.76 -4.72 3.11
CA ASP A 18 13.93 -3.81 1.98
C ASP A 18 15.14 -2.87 2.12
N HIS A 19 15.54 -2.53 3.36
CA HIS A 19 16.52 -1.47 3.60
C HIS A 19 17.67 -1.83 4.55
N CYS A 20 17.54 -2.85 5.40
CA CYS A 20 18.52 -3.16 6.44
C CYS A 20 19.29 -4.46 6.21
N GLU A 21 18.76 -5.45 5.52
CA GLU A 21 19.46 -6.73 5.30
C GLU A 21 20.82 -6.57 4.59
N TRP A 22 20.96 -5.54 3.77
CA TRP A 22 22.15 -5.28 2.96
C TRP A 22 22.95 -4.04 3.42
N ASN A 23 22.59 -3.47 4.57
CA ASN A 23 23.15 -2.21 5.04
C ASN A 23 23.66 -2.31 6.48
N ASP A 24 24.81 -1.68 6.73
CA ASP A 24 25.52 -1.70 8.02
C ASP A 24 25.12 -0.54 8.96
N TRP A 25 24.41 0.45 8.45
CA TRP A 25 23.85 1.55 9.27
C TRP A 25 22.60 1.13 10.04
N CYS A 26 22.06 -0.06 9.80
CA CYS A 26 20.94 -0.58 10.55
C CYS A 26 21.37 -1.21 11.88
N LEU A 27 20.52 -1.09 12.90
CA LEU A 27 20.64 -1.87 14.12
C LEU A 27 20.31 -3.34 13.78
N GLU A 28 20.72 -4.26 14.65
CA GLU A 28 20.31 -5.65 14.46
C GLU A 28 18.78 -5.77 14.53
N ARG A 29 18.17 -6.70 13.77
CA ARG A 29 16.71 -6.85 13.76
C ARG A 29 16.14 -7.05 15.16
N SER A 30 16.88 -7.76 16.01
CA SER A 30 16.56 -8.03 17.41
C SER A 30 16.59 -6.80 18.31
N GLU A 31 17.08 -5.66 17.85
CA GLU A 31 17.08 -4.39 18.60
C GLU A 31 15.84 -3.55 18.31
N TYR A 32 15.16 -3.79 17.18
CA TYR A 32 13.86 -3.19 16.93
C TYR A 32 12.76 -3.89 17.72
N ARG A 33 11.80 -3.10 18.19
CA ARG A 33 10.61 -3.57 18.88
C ARG A 33 9.38 -3.03 18.15
N PRO A 34 8.63 -3.88 17.42
CA PRO A 34 7.34 -3.46 16.89
C PRO A 34 6.41 -3.12 18.06
N LEU A 35 5.73 -1.99 17.96
CA LEU A 35 4.78 -1.53 18.97
C LEU A 35 3.38 -2.02 18.60
N ASP A 36 2.67 -2.57 19.60
CA ASP A 36 1.26 -2.93 19.48
C ASP A 36 0.37 -1.87 20.15
N PRO A 37 -0.80 -1.53 19.57
CA PRO A 37 -1.31 -2.05 18.30
C PRO A 37 -0.59 -1.44 17.09
N VAL A 38 -0.43 -2.23 16.02
CA VAL A 38 0.06 -1.72 14.74
C VAL A 38 -0.84 -0.58 14.23
N PHE A 39 -0.22 0.45 13.67
CA PHE A 39 -0.92 1.65 13.21
C PHE A 39 -2.02 1.34 12.19
N GLY A 40 -1.78 0.38 11.29
CA GLY A 40 -2.77 -0.10 10.34
C GLY A 40 -2.15 -1.01 9.29
N GLN A 41 -2.98 -1.80 8.61
CA GLN A 41 -2.57 -2.55 7.43
C GLN A 41 -2.65 -1.63 6.22
N VAL A 42 -1.50 -1.19 5.73
CA VAL A 42 -1.43 -0.36 4.52
C VAL A 42 -1.82 -1.23 3.32
N PRO A 43 -2.84 -0.86 2.54
CA PRO A 43 -3.21 -1.58 1.34
C PRO A 43 -2.04 -1.59 0.34
N SER A 44 -2.00 -2.60 -0.53
CA SER A 44 -0.94 -2.75 -1.53
C SER A 44 -1.08 -1.75 -2.67
N HIS A 45 -0.57 -2.07 -3.86
CA HIS A 45 -0.66 -1.23 -5.05
C HIS A 45 -2.09 -1.20 -5.62
N PRO A 46 -2.75 -0.04 -5.75
CA PRO A 46 -4.03 0.08 -6.44
C PRO A 46 -3.83 0.26 -7.95
N VAL A 47 -4.77 -0.29 -8.74
CA VAL A 47 -5.01 0.12 -10.12
C VAL A 47 -6.34 0.87 -10.13
N MET A 48 -6.32 2.14 -10.56
CA MET A 48 -7.50 3.01 -10.58
C MET A 48 -7.92 3.30 -12.01
N VAL A 49 -9.24 3.34 -12.24
CA VAL A 49 -9.85 3.71 -13.52
C VAL A 49 -10.65 5.00 -13.33
N ASN A 50 -10.57 5.91 -14.31
CA ASN A 50 -11.41 7.10 -14.32
C ASN A 50 -12.79 6.75 -14.88
N THR A 51 -13.83 6.79 -14.04
CA THR A 51 -15.21 6.45 -14.39
C THR A 51 -15.92 7.52 -15.22
N GLU A 52 -15.42 8.75 -15.26
CA GLU A 52 -16.01 9.84 -16.05
C GLU A 52 -15.63 9.73 -17.53
N GLU A 53 -14.43 9.21 -17.81
CA GLU A 53 -13.84 9.13 -19.15
C GLU A 53 -13.86 7.69 -19.72
N THR A 54 -14.18 6.69 -18.90
CA THR A 54 -14.16 5.28 -19.29
C THR A 54 -15.55 4.68 -19.22
N SER A 55 -16.05 4.15 -20.34
CA SER A 55 -17.35 3.47 -20.37
C SER A 55 -17.36 2.24 -19.46
N SER A 56 -18.54 1.89 -18.93
CA SER A 56 -18.73 0.69 -18.11
C SER A 56 -18.20 -0.58 -18.78
N GLU A 57 -18.46 -0.74 -20.08
CA GLU A 57 -17.98 -1.86 -20.88
C GLU A 57 -16.45 -1.96 -20.91
N LYS A 58 -15.75 -0.82 -21.02
CA LYS A 58 -14.28 -0.79 -20.99
C LYS A 58 -13.75 -1.09 -19.59
N ILE A 59 -14.39 -0.55 -18.55
CA ILE A 59 -14.03 -0.84 -17.16
C ILE A 59 -14.15 -2.34 -16.89
N GLU A 60 -15.26 -2.96 -17.31
CA GLU A 60 -15.49 -4.39 -17.17
C GLU A 60 -14.45 -5.21 -17.95
N ALA A 61 -14.12 -4.82 -19.18
CA ALA A 61 -13.07 -5.47 -19.96
C ALA A 61 -11.69 -5.36 -19.30
N ILE A 62 -11.35 -4.20 -18.73
CA ILE A 62 -10.11 -3.99 -17.97
C ILE A 62 -10.07 -4.91 -16.74
N ILE A 63 -11.15 -4.94 -15.96
CA ILE A 63 -11.25 -5.80 -14.77
C ILE A 63 -11.07 -7.26 -15.17
N MET A 64 -11.80 -7.75 -16.19
CA MET A 64 -11.68 -9.14 -16.64
C MET A 64 -10.26 -9.46 -17.11
N ALA A 65 -9.61 -8.56 -17.84
CA ALA A 65 -8.23 -8.76 -18.28
C ALA A 65 -7.25 -8.87 -17.10
N PHE A 66 -7.37 -7.99 -16.10
CA PHE A 66 -6.55 -8.09 -14.89
C PHE A 66 -6.85 -9.35 -14.09
N MET A 67 -8.10 -9.79 -14.04
CA MET A 67 -8.47 -10.99 -13.30
C MET A 67 -7.97 -12.26 -13.97
N ALA A 68 -7.92 -12.29 -15.30
CA ALA A 68 -7.35 -13.40 -16.05
C ALA A 68 -5.86 -13.60 -15.75
N LEU A 69 -5.10 -12.53 -15.48
CA LEU A 69 -3.67 -12.62 -15.15
C LEU A 69 -3.38 -13.45 -13.88
N ASN A 70 -4.35 -13.65 -12.99
CA ASN A 70 -4.15 -14.51 -11.83
C ASN A 70 -4.04 -16.01 -12.20
N THR A 71 -4.62 -16.43 -13.32
CA THR A 71 -4.76 -17.86 -13.66
C THR A 71 -4.16 -18.24 -15.00
N GLU A 72 -4.01 -17.28 -15.92
CA GLU A 72 -3.43 -17.52 -17.25
C GLU A 72 -1.92 -17.79 -17.17
N GLU A 73 -1.42 -18.61 -18.11
CA GLU A 73 0.00 -18.94 -18.21
C GLU A 73 0.83 -17.67 -18.43
N GLY A 74 1.88 -17.46 -17.61
CA GLY A 74 2.69 -16.25 -17.65
C GLY A 74 2.08 -15.02 -16.94
N GLY A 75 0.82 -15.11 -16.49
CA GLY A 75 0.12 -14.00 -15.86
C GLY A 75 0.72 -13.60 -14.51
N ALA A 76 1.09 -14.58 -13.69
CA ALA A 76 1.72 -14.34 -12.39
C ALA A 76 3.08 -13.62 -12.52
N GLU A 77 3.87 -13.96 -13.54
CA GLU A 77 5.15 -13.32 -13.84
C GLU A 77 4.96 -11.86 -14.28
N ILE A 78 3.90 -11.58 -15.03
CA ILE A 78 3.54 -10.20 -15.41
C ILE A 78 3.11 -9.40 -14.18
N LEU A 79 2.24 -9.96 -13.33
CA LEU A 79 1.80 -9.30 -12.10
C LEU A 79 2.98 -9.02 -11.16
N ALA A 80 3.90 -9.98 -11.00
CA ALA A 80 5.10 -9.81 -10.20
C ALA A 80 6.07 -8.79 -10.83
N GLY A 81 6.30 -8.87 -12.15
CA GLY A 81 7.28 -8.02 -12.83
C GLY A 81 6.83 -6.57 -13.02
N VAL A 82 5.53 -6.32 -13.17
CA VAL A 82 4.99 -4.98 -13.45
C VAL A 82 4.37 -4.35 -12.21
N LEU A 83 3.55 -5.11 -11.48
CA LEU A 83 2.79 -4.60 -10.33
C LEU A 83 3.40 -4.99 -8.98
N ASN A 84 4.50 -5.74 -8.98
CA ASN A 84 5.17 -6.24 -7.79
C ASN A 84 4.18 -6.92 -6.81
N THR A 85 3.27 -7.73 -7.36
CA THR A 85 2.26 -8.45 -6.60
C THR A 85 2.11 -9.88 -7.14
N PRO A 86 1.94 -10.89 -6.26
CA PRO A 86 1.71 -12.26 -6.69
C PRO A 86 0.31 -12.49 -7.28
N GLY A 87 -0.60 -11.53 -7.12
CA GLY A 87 -1.99 -11.62 -7.57
C GLY A 87 -2.71 -10.28 -7.48
N ILE A 88 -3.88 -10.21 -8.07
CA ILE A 88 -4.75 -9.03 -8.04
C ILE A 88 -6.19 -9.42 -7.69
N SER A 89 -6.96 -8.51 -7.10
CA SER A 89 -8.37 -8.73 -6.79
C SER A 89 -9.17 -7.47 -7.08
N GLN A 90 -10.42 -7.63 -7.50
CA GLN A 90 -11.34 -6.51 -7.65
C GLN A 90 -11.89 -6.12 -6.28
N VAL A 91 -11.74 -4.85 -5.92
CA VAL A 91 -12.25 -4.25 -4.68
C VAL A 91 -12.70 -2.81 -4.97
N ASN A 92 -13.59 -2.26 -4.15
CA ASN A 92 -13.92 -0.83 -4.19
C ASN A 92 -12.99 -0.04 -3.24
N SER A 93 -13.03 1.30 -3.31
CA SER A 93 -12.16 2.15 -2.49
C SER A 93 -12.42 2.05 -0.99
N GLU A 94 -13.68 1.83 -0.58
CA GLU A 94 -14.05 1.71 0.83
C GLU A 94 -13.46 0.43 1.44
N ASP A 95 -13.64 -0.70 0.77
CA ASP A 95 -13.10 -2.00 1.21
C ASP A 95 -11.57 -2.03 1.11
N HIS A 96 -10.99 -1.44 0.06
CA HIS A 96 -9.53 -1.41 -0.12
C HIS A 96 -8.85 -0.58 0.96
N LEU A 97 -9.39 0.59 1.31
CA LEU A 97 -8.82 1.44 2.36
C LEU A 97 -9.22 0.98 3.76
N GLY A 98 -10.40 0.40 3.94
CA GLY A 98 -10.86 -0.23 5.18
C GLY A 98 -10.41 0.48 6.46
N SER A 99 -9.78 -0.28 7.36
CA SER A 99 -9.23 0.25 8.63
C SER A 99 -8.09 1.25 8.45
N TYR A 100 -7.39 1.23 7.31
CA TYR A 100 -6.29 2.18 7.05
C TYR A 100 -6.81 3.61 6.91
N SER A 101 -8.02 3.81 6.37
CA SER A 101 -8.65 5.14 6.32
C SER A 101 -8.79 5.75 7.72
N SER A 102 -9.24 4.97 8.71
CA SER A 102 -9.36 5.41 10.11
C SER A 102 -7.99 5.70 10.75
N ALA A 103 -6.98 4.88 10.45
CA ALA A 103 -5.63 5.09 10.92
C ALA A 103 -5.04 6.40 10.38
N VAL A 104 -5.19 6.66 9.08
CA VAL A 104 -4.74 7.91 8.44
C VAL A 104 -5.42 9.12 9.07
N GLY A 105 -6.73 9.06 9.34
CA GLY A 105 -7.45 10.15 10.02
C GLY A 105 -6.94 10.48 11.42
N SER A 106 -6.19 9.58 12.05
CA SER A 106 -5.59 9.81 13.37
C SER A 106 -4.24 10.54 13.30
N ILE A 107 -3.70 10.79 12.10
CA ILE A 107 -2.45 11.54 11.92
C ILE A 107 -2.70 13.02 12.24
N PRO A 108 -1.97 13.61 13.21
CA PRO A 108 -2.15 15.03 13.54
C PRO A 108 -1.98 15.93 12.30
N GLY A 109 -2.94 16.84 12.08
CA GLY A 109 -2.93 17.78 10.97
C GLY A 109 -3.43 17.24 9.63
N ILE A 110 -3.73 15.94 9.51
CA ILE A 110 -4.20 15.35 8.26
C ILE A 110 -5.56 15.89 7.80
N ALA A 111 -6.46 16.17 8.76
CA ALA A 111 -7.77 16.74 8.47
C ALA A 111 -7.63 18.14 7.86
N ALA A 112 -6.83 19.01 8.50
CA ALA A 112 -6.54 20.34 7.97
C ALA A 112 -5.88 20.30 6.58
N TYR A 113 -4.98 19.34 6.35
CA TYR A 113 -4.39 19.13 5.02
C TYR A 113 -5.44 18.77 3.96
N PHE A 114 -6.40 17.90 4.28
CA PHE A 114 -7.45 17.52 3.35
C PHE A 114 -8.43 18.67 3.09
N ASP A 115 -8.86 19.38 4.14
CA ASP A 115 -9.72 20.55 4.03
C ASP A 115 -9.08 21.60 3.10
N GLU A 116 -7.83 22.00 3.35
CA GLU A 116 -7.12 22.98 2.50
C GLU A 116 -6.97 22.56 1.04
N LYS A 117 -6.88 21.25 0.78
CA LYS A 117 -6.56 20.71 -0.55
C LYS A 117 -7.80 20.43 -1.40
N TYR A 118 -8.92 20.11 -0.76
CA TYR A 118 -10.12 19.60 -1.43
C TYR A 118 -11.39 20.42 -1.14
N ASP A 119 -11.36 21.40 -0.22
CA ASP A 119 -12.40 22.42 -0.14
C ASP A 119 -12.23 23.43 -1.28
N GLU A 120 -12.72 23.06 -2.47
CA GLU A 120 -13.18 23.98 -3.53
C GLU A 120 -14.71 23.90 -3.70
#